data_AF-A0A1R3GGD3-F1
#
_entry.id   AF-A0A1R3GGD3-F1
#
_cell.length_a   1.000
_cell.length_b   1.000
_cell.length_c   1.000
_cell.angle_alpha   90.00
_cell.angle_beta   90.00
_cell.angle_gamma   90.00
#
_symmetry.space_group_name_H-M   'P 1'
#
loop_
_entity.id
_entity.type
_entity.pdbx_description
1 polymer ?
#
loop_
_entity_poly.entity_id
_entity_poly.type
_entity_poly.pdbx_seq_one_letter_code
_entity_poly.pdbx_strand_id
1 'polypeptide(L)'
;MGKTNWKADSIDATSRGGKKAIRQASQLGGNIMMPSCPPASIIFQNTRKRSKPKLSIKAPLDFASVLAEMTNGGVDRSVECTGSINAMISAFECVHDGWGVAVLVGVPNKDDAFKTHPMNLLNERTLKGTFFGNYKPRSDLPSVVEKYMNNELELEKFITHEVPFSEINKAFDYMLRGESLRCIIRMEE
;
A
#
# COMPACT_ATOMS: atom_id res chain seq x y z
N MET A 1 0.86 0.43 28.47
CA MET A 1 2.29 0.07 28.32
C MET A 1 2.52 -0.58 26.96
N GLY A 2 3.50 -0.10 26.19
CA GLY A 2 4.00 -0.73 24.97
C GLY A 2 3.54 -0.15 23.62
N LYS A 3 3.87 1.12 23.32
CA LYS A 3 3.91 1.60 21.93
C LYS A 3 5.03 0.82 21.22
N THR A 4 4.67 -0.17 20.40
CA THR A 4 5.65 -0.90 19.60
C THR A 4 5.85 -0.13 18.30
N ASN A 5 7.01 0.53 18.20
CA ASN A 5 7.51 1.14 16.96
C ASN A 5 7.73 0.02 15.93
N TRP A 6 6.93 0.01 14.87
CA TRP A 6 7.23 -0.76 13.68
C TRP A 6 8.28 0.01 12.89
N LYS A 7 9.54 -0.44 12.97
CA LYS A 7 10.53 -0.03 11.99
C LYS A 7 10.16 -0.70 10.67
N ALA A 8 9.86 0.10 9.66
CA ALA A 8 9.64 -0.32 8.28
C ALA A 8 11.00 -0.70 7.64
N ASP A 9 11.71 -1.62 8.29
CA ASP A 9 13.03 -2.02 7.88
C ASP A 9 12.90 -3.24 6.97
N SER A 10 13.19 -2.98 5.70
CA SER A 10 13.47 -3.93 4.62
C SER A 10 12.28 -4.69 4.03
N ILE A 11 12.17 -4.52 2.71
CA ILE A 11 11.48 -5.34 1.71
C ILE A 11 10.07 -4.86 1.33
N ASP A 12 10.07 -4.06 0.25
CA ASP A 12 9.01 -3.78 -0.75
C ASP A 12 7.75 -3.01 -0.31
N ALA A 13 7.69 -2.53 0.93
CA ALA A 13 6.82 -1.42 1.34
C ALA A 13 7.35 -0.02 0.90
N THR A 14 8.18 0.03 -0.14
CA THR A 14 8.93 1.23 -0.58
C THR A 14 8.12 2.14 -1.51
N SER A 15 6.98 1.67 -2.06
CA SER A 15 6.14 2.49 -2.94
C SER A 15 5.42 3.60 -2.17
N ARG A 16 5.39 4.79 -2.77
CA ARG A 16 4.79 6.00 -2.19
C ARG A 16 3.32 5.82 -1.82
N GLY A 17 2.57 5.10 -2.66
CA GLY A 17 1.17 4.78 -2.42
C GLY A 17 0.99 3.89 -1.19
N GLY A 18 1.87 2.90 -1.05
CA GLY A 18 1.88 1.97 0.06
C GLY A 18 2.06 2.62 1.43
N LYS A 19 3.10 3.45 1.57
CA LYS A 19 3.39 4.16 2.83
C LYS A 19 2.25 5.11 3.24
N LYS A 20 1.58 5.74 2.28
CA LYS A 20 0.39 6.57 2.54
C LYS A 20 -0.80 5.73 3.03
N ALA A 21 -1.09 4.62 2.36
CA ALA A 21 -2.18 3.73 2.75
C ALA A 21 -1.98 3.16 4.17
N ILE A 22 -0.74 2.75 4.50
CA ILE A 22 -0.34 2.26 5.84
C ILE A 22 -0.66 3.31 6.91
N ARG A 23 -0.23 4.54 6.68
CA ARG A 23 -0.44 5.63 7.64
C ARG A 23 -1.92 5.93 7.85
N GLN A 24 -2.69 5.95 6.77
CA GLN A 24 -4.14 6.18 6.85
C GLN A 24 -4.85 5.06 7.62
N ALA A 25 -4.47 3.80 7.39
CA ALA A 25 -5.03 2.68 8.13
C ALA A 25 -4.63 2.69 9.62
N SER A 26 -3.41 3.15 9.94
CA SER A 26 -2.96 3.31 11.32
C SER A 26 -3.78 4.38 12.06
N GLN A 27 -4.21 5.45 11.39
CA GLN A 27 -5.11 6.46 11.96
C GLN A 27 -6.51 5.90 12.23
N LEU A 28 -6.96 4.93 11.42
CA LEU A 28 -8.24 4.23 11.57
C LEU A 28 -8.19 3.10 12.60
N GLY A 29 -7.06 2.88 13.28
CA GLY A 29 -6.92 1.92 14.38
C GLY A 29 -6.79 0.44 13.97
N GLY A 30 -6.47 0.14 12.71
CA GLY A 30 -6.32 -1.23 12.22
C GLY A 30 -4.97 -1.89 12.48
N ASN A 31 -4.92 -3.23 12.39
CA ASN A 31 -3.68 -4.00 12.45
C ASN A 31 -3.10 -4.16 11.04
N ILE A 32 -1.89 -3.68 10.81
CA ILE A 32 -1.31 -3.65 9.48
C ILE A 32 -0.36 -4.85 9.30
N MET A 33 -0.55 -5.62 8.23
CA MET A 33 0.32 -6.74 7.87
C MET A 33 1.06 -6.39 6.57
N MET A 34 2.35 -6.69 6.50
CA MET A 34 3.13 -6.44 5.29
C MET A 34 3.87 -7.72 4.91
N PRO A 35 3.59 -8.29 3.73
CA PRO A 35 4.40 -9.39 3.23
C PRO A 35 5.77 -8.87 2.80
N SER A 36 6.81 -9.56 3.23
CA SER A 36 8.20 -9.25 2.90
C SER A 36 8.67 -9.94 1.61
N CYS A 37 7.80 -10.20 0.63
CA CYS A 37 8.17 -10.96 -0.57
C CYS A 37 7.59 -10.32 -1.84
N PRO A 38 8.37 -10.17 -2.93
CA PRO A 38 7.86 -9.68 -4.21
C PRO A 38 6.99 -10.74 -4.93
N PRO A 39 5.95 -10.34 -5.70
CA PRO A 39 5.54 -8.97 -6.00
C PRO A 39 4.65 -8.37 -4.88
N ALA A 40 5.08 -7.26 -4.28
CA ALA A 40 4.52 -6.78 -3.01
C ALA A 40 3.13 -6.13 -3.10
N SER A 41 2.09 -6.90 -2.85
CA SER A 41 0.80 -6.34 -2.41
C SER A 41 0.87 -5.92 -0.93
N ILE A 42 0.44 -4.71 -0.59
CA ILE A 42 0.29 -4.30 0.82
C ILE A 42 -1.11 -4.72 1.29
N ILE A 43 -1.17 -5.42 2.42
CA ILE A 43 -2.36 -6.13 2.85
C ILE A 43 -2.81 -5.58 4.20
N PHE A 44 -4.01 -5.01 4.25
CA PHE A 44 -4.51 -4.39 5.46
C PHE A 44 -5.34 -5.41 6.25
N GLN A 45 -5.32 -5.39 7.58
CA GLN A 45 -6.28 -6.15 8.36
C GLN A 45 -6.99 -5.16 9.29
N ASN A 46 -8.32 -5.19 9.37
CA ASN A 46 -9.00 -4.37 10.37
C ASN A 46 -10.12 -5.12 11.08
N THR A 47 -9.77 -5.56 12.30
CA THR A 47 -10.59 -5.84 13.49
C THR A 47 -11.43 -7.13 13.55
N ARG A 48 -10.95 -8.07 14.38
CA ARG A 48 -11.57 -8.47 15.67
C ARG A 48 -10.51 -9.18 16.53
N LYS A 49 -10.25 -8.66 17.75
CA LYS A 49 -9.40 -9.21 18.85
C LYS A 49 -8.78 -10.60 18.62
N ARG A 50 -7.76 -10.74 17.78
CA ARG A 50 -7.03 -12.01 17.62
C ARG A 50 -5.54 -11.76 17.51
N SER A 51 -4.78 -12.64 18.14
CA SER A 51 -3.35 -12.52 18.47
C SER A 51 -2.48 -12.22 17.24
N LYS A 52 -1.49 -11.35 17.46
CA LYS A 52 -0.51 -10.91 16.46
C LYS A 52 0.38 -12.08 15.99
N PRO A 53 0.36 -12.48 14.71
CA PRO A 53 1.41 -13.34 14.17
C PRO A 53 2.53 -12.45 13.59
N LYS A 54 3.77 -12.67 14.04
CA LYS A 54 4.98 -12.19 13.35
C LYS A 54 5.44 -13.31 12.43
N LEU A 55 5.50 -13.09 11.12
CA LEU A 55 6.22 -14.01 10.24
C LEU A 55 6.71 -13.34 8.95
N SER A 56 7.96 -13.61 8.60
CA SER A 56 8.56 -13.36 7.29
C SER A 56 8.33 -14.61 6.42
N ILE A 57 7.49 -14.51 5.40
CA ILE A 57 7.16 -15.63 4.53
C ILE A 57 8.19 -15.70 3.39
N LYS A 58 8.89 -16.85 3.27
CA LYS A 58 9.63 -17.25 2.07
C LYS A 58 8.69 -18.10 1.20
N ALA A 59 8.31 -17.64 0.01
CA ALA A 59 7.44 -18.39 -0.89
C ALA A 59 8.16 -19.66 -1.41
N PRO A 60 7.41 -20.75 -1.66
CA PRO A 60 6.84 -20.92 -2.99
C PRO A 60 5.35 -21.35 -3.02
N LEU A 61 4.63 -21.28 -1.90
CA LEU A 61 3.23 -21.73 -1.79
C LEU A 61 2.26 -20.53 -1.73
N ASP A 62 1.09 -20.71 -2.33
CA ASP A 62 0.03 -19.70 -2.57
C ASP A 62 -0.07 -18.65 -1.46
N PHE A 63 0.31 -17.42 -1.79
CA PHE A 63 0.36 -16.32 -0.85
C PHE A 63 -1.03 -15.99 -0.26
N ALA A 64 -2.10 -16.19 -1.03
CA ALA A 64 -3.46 -15.99 -0.55
C ALA A 64 -3.86 -17.05 0.47
N SER A 65 -3.48 -18.32 0.26
CA SER A 65 -3.78 -19.40 1.20
C SER A 65 -3.08 -19.21 2.55
N VAL A 66 -1.80 -18.80 2.54
CA VAL A 66 -1.04 -18.53 3.77
C VAL A 66 -1.70 -17.41 4.57
N LEU A 67 -2.16 -16.35 3.90
CA LEU A 67 -2.89 -15.27 4.57
C LEU A 67 -4.23 -15.73 5.11
N ALA A 68 -4.97 -16.53 4.36
CA ALA A 68 -6.25 -17.07 4.80
C ALA A 68 -6.10 -17.92 6.07
N GLU A 69 -5.05 -18.75 6.15
CA GLU A 69 -4.72 -19.52 7.36
C GLU A 69 -4.37 -18.60 8.54
N MET A 70 -3.51 -17.61 8.32
CA MET A 70 -3.08 -16.67 9.37
C MET A 70 -4.22 -15.80 9.91
N THR A 71 -5.18 -15.48 9.05
CA THR A 71 -6.28 -14.54 9.34
C THR A 71 -7.61 -15.23 9.56
N ASN A 72 -7.63 -16.57 9.51
CA ASN A 72 -8.79 -17.41 9.69
C ASN A 72 -9.93 -17.09 8.69
N GLY A 73 -9.58 -16.93 7.41
CA GLY A 73 -10.54 -16.70 6.33
C GLY A 73 -10.17 -15.58 5.35
N GLY A 74 -9.08 -14.86 5.57
CA GLY A 74 -8.63 -13.75 4.73
C GLY A 74 -8.71 -12.40 5.45
N VAL A 75 -8.22 -11.35 4.79
CA VAL A 75 -8.21 -10.01 5.37
C VAL A 75 -9.45 -9.20 5.05
N ASP A 76 -9.83 -8.29 5.96
CA ASP A 76 -10.99 -7.43 5.71
C ASP A 76 -10.78 -6.46 4.55
N ARG A 77 -9.55 -5.97 4.36
CA ARG A 77 -9.22 -4.93 3.37
C ARG A 77 -7.84 -5.19 2.75
N SER A 78 -7.69 -5.19 1.44
CA SER A 78 -6.34 -5.21 0.82
C SER A 78 -6.14 -3.95 -0.02
N VAL A 79 -4.90 -3.46 -0.13
CA VAL A 79 -4.60 -2.29 -0.98
C VAL A 79 -3.33 -2.53 -1.80
N GLU A 80 -3.52 -2.74 -3.09
CA GLU A 80 -2.42 -2.98 -4.01
C GLU A 80 -1.82 -1.66 -4.51
N CYS A 81 -0.49 -1.51 -4.42
CA CYS A 81 0.22 -0.25 -4.66
C CYS A 81 1.45 -0.37 -5.57
N THR A 82 1.63 -1.49 -6.27
CA THR A 82 2.76 -1.75 -7.18
C THR A 82 2.40 -1.59 -8.64
N GLY A 83 1.19 -1.99 -9.04
CA GLY A 83 0.81 -2.05 -10.45
C GLY A 83 1.02 -3.43 -11.08
N SER A 84 1.53 -4.42 -10.35
CA SER A 84 1.71 -5.78 -10.86
C SER A 84 0.39 -6.56 -10.86
N ILE A 85 0.02 -7.15 -12.00
CA ILE A 85 -1.21 -7.96 -12.11
C ILE A 85 -1.25 -9.12 -11.12
N ASN A 86 -0.13 -9.82 -10.95
CA ASN A 86 -0.08 -10.93 -10.00
C ASN A 86 -0.34 -10.43 -8.57
N ALA A 87 0.23 -9.27 -8.19
CA ALA A 87 -0.04 -8.67 -6.89
C ALA A 87 -1.50 -8.20 -6.75
N MET A 88 -2.12 -7.70 -7.82
CA MET A 88 -3.54 -7.32 -7.83
C MET A 88 -4.45 -8.52 -7.63
N ILE A 89 -4.20 -9.62 -8.34
CA ILE A 89 -4.98 -10.85 -8.22
C ILE A 89 -4.82 -11.41 -6.81
N SER A 90 -3.60 -11.54 -6.31
CA SER A 90 -3.35 -12.00 -4.94
C SER A 90 -3.98 -11.09 -3.89
N ALA A 91 -3.97 -9.76 -4.10
CA ALA A 91 -4.64 -8.82 -3.21
C ALA A 91 -6.17 -9.03 -3.19
N PHE A 92 -6.78 -9.39 -4.30
CA PHE A 92 -8.20 -9.72 -4.35
C PHE A 92 -8.51 -11.12 -3.81
N GLU A 93 -7.59 -12.06 -3.98
CA GLU A 93 -7.78 -13.45 -3.55
C GLU A 93 -7.53 -13.65 -2.06
N CYS A 94 -6.82 -12.74 -1.39
CA CYS A 94 -6.55 -12.79 0.04
C CYS A 94 -7.60 -12.11 0.92
N VAL A 95 -8.60 -11.41 0.35
CA VAL A 95 -9.66 -10.79 1.16
C VAL A 95 -10.69 -11.80 1.65
N HIS A 96 -11.27 -11.51 2.81
CA HIS A 96 -12.22 -12.37 3.48
C HIS A 96 -13.51 -12.55 2.66
N ASP A 97 -14.00 -13.78 2.59
CA ASP A 97 -15.31 -14.09 2.01
C ASP A 97 -16.44 -13.40 2.80
N GLY A 98 -17.45 -12.84 2.12
CA GLY A 98 -18.59 -12.15 2.75
C GLY A 98 -18.46 -10.63 2.81
N TRP A 99 -17.31 -10.09 3.24
CA TRP A 99 -17.18 -8.64 3.45
C TRP A 99 -15.82 -8.03 3.07
N GLY A 100 -14.90 -8.84 2.55
CA GLY A 100 -13.58 -8.40 2.12
C GLY A 100 -13.64 -7.35 1.02
N VAL A 101 -12.81 -6.30 1.11
CA VAL A 101 -12.69 -5.28 0.05
C VAL A 101 -11.24 -5.14 -0.39
N ALA A 102 -10.97 -5.38 -1.66
CA ALA A 102 -9.69 -5.10 -2.28
C ALA A 102 -9.73 -3.74 -2.99
N VAL A 103 -8.72 -2.90 -2.75
CA VAL A 103 -8.58 -1.59 -3.39
C VAL A 103 -7.31 -1.57 -4.25
N LEU A 104 -7.47 -1.44 -5.55
CA LEU A 104 -6.35 -1.33 -6.48
C LEU A 104 -5.99 0.15 -6.66
N VAL A 105 -4.74 0.48 -6.32
CA VAL A 105 -4.15 1.83 -6.46
C VAL A 105 -3.03 1.84 -7.51
N GLY A 106 -2.33 0.71 -7.65
CA GLY A 106 -1.32 0.52 -8.69
C GLY A 106 -1.91 0.62 -10.09
N VAL A 107 -1.10 1.09 -11.04
CA VAL A 107 -1.49 1.19 -12.46
C VAL A 107 -0.84 0.03 -13.22
N PRO A 108 -1.62 -0.89 -13.82
CA PRO A 108 -1.07 -2.01 -14.60
C PRO A 108 -0.63 -1.55 -15.99
N ASN A 109 0.06 -2.42 -16.74
CA ASN A 109 0.36 -2.14 -18.14
C ASN A 109 -0.91 -2.17 -18.99
N LYS A 110 -0.87 -1.58 -20.18
CA LYS A 110 -2.05 -1.48 -21.05
C LYS A 110 -2.54 -2.85 -21.55
N ASP A 111 -1.64 -3.79 -21.76
CA ASP A 111 -1.93 -5.11 -22.35
C ASP A 111 -2.18 -6.20 -21.29
N ASP A 112 -2.08 -5.83 -20.02
CA ASP A 112 -2.23 -6.72 -18.89
C ASP A 112 -3.71 -7.07 -18.65
N ALA A 113 -3.99 -8.34 -18.33
CA ALA A 113 -5.33 -8.84 -18.08
C ALA A 113 -5.50 -9.33 -16.64
N PHE A 114 -6.45 -8.75 -15.91
CA PHE A 114 -6.85 -9.22 -14.59
C PHE A 114 -7.83 -10.39 -14.71
N LYS A 115 -7.43 -11.58 -14.25
CA LYS A 115 -8.24 -12.80 -14.30
C LYS A 115 -8.37 -13.39 -12.90
N THR A 116 -9.59 -13.72 -12.49
CA THR A 116 -9.89 -14.35 -11.20
C THR A 116 -11.12 -15.24 -11.32
N HIS A 117 -11.33 -16.14 -10.37
CA HIS A 117 -12.47 -17.07 -10.39
C HIS A 117 -13.79 -16.33 -10.09
N PRO A 118 -14.87 -16.54 -10.86
CA PRO A 118 -16.16 -15.87 -10.63
C PRO A 118 -16.74 -16.06 -9.22
N MET A 119 -16.44 -17.21 -8.59
CA MET A 119 -16.84 -17.47 -7.21
C MET A 119 -16.31 -16.45 -6.21
N ASN A 120 -15.17 -15.80 -6.50
CA ASN A 120 -14.64 -14.77 -5.61
C ASN A 120 -15.60 -13.57 -5.50
N LEU A 121 -16.32 -13.23 -6.58
CA LEU A 121 -17.35 -12.19 -6.54
C LEU A 121 -18.67 -12.69 -5.93
N LEU A 122 -19.04 -13.96 -6.19
CA LEU A 122 -20.24 -14.57 -5.62
C LEU A 122 -20.12 -14.79 -4.11
N ASN A 123 -18.90 -14.98 -3.60
CA ASN A 123 -18.58 -14.98 -2.17
C ASN A 123 -18.54 -13.57 -1.57
N GLU A 124 -19.21 -12.60 -2.20
CA GLU A 124 -19.39 -11.22 -1.72
C GLU A 124 -18.08 -10.43 -1.48
N ARG A 125 -16.97 -10.83 -2.13
CA ARG A 125 -15.76 -10.00 -2.13
C ARG A 125 -15.98 -8.79 -3.02
N THR A 126 -15.53 -7.63 -2.55
CA THR A 126 -15.67 -6.38 -3.28
C THR A 126 -14.33 -5.96 -3.88
N LEU A 127 -14.27 -5.78 -5.20
CA LEU A 127 -13.13 -5.19 -5.88
C LEU A 127 -13.40 -3.70 -6.17
N LYS A 128 -12.49 -2.82 -5.78
CA LYS A 128 -12.55 -1.38 -6.06
C LYS A 128 -11.25 -0.90 -6.69
N GLY A 129 -11.35 -0.03 -7.68
CA GLY A 129 -10.22 0.78 -8.15
C GLY A 129 -10.30 2.18 -7.56
N THR A 130 -9.16 2.86 -7.45
CA THR A 130 -9.15 4.29 -7.11
C THR A 130 -8.10 5.06 -7.89
N PHE A 131 -8.52 6.21 -8.43
CA PHE A 131 -7.62 7.24 -8.93
C PHE A 131 -7.57 8.38 -7.93
N PHE A 132 -6.36 8.87 -7.62
CA PHE A 132 -6.12 9.94 -6.65
C PHE A 132 -6.71 9.69 -5.24
N GLY A 133 -6.99 8.44 -4.86
CA GLY A 133 -7.66 8.13 -3.59
C GLY A 133 -9.11 8.60 -3.53
N ASN A 134 -9.76 8.78 -4.68
CA ASN A 134 -11.11 9.33 -4.84
C ASN A 134 -11.27 10.78 -4.34
N TYR A 135 -10.16 11.52 -4.23
CA TYR A 135 -10.18 12.95 -3.95
C TYR A 135 -10.54 13.75 -5.21
N LYS A 136 -11.42 14.72 -5.07
CA LYS A 136 -11.70 15.74 -6.09
C LYS A 136 -10.68 16.88 -5.92
N PRO A 137 -9.77 17.09 -6.90
CA PRO A 137 -8.64 18.00 -6.70
C PRO A 137 -9.03 19.42 -6.28
N ARG A 138 -10.07 20.01 -6.89
CA ARG A 138 -10.45 21.40 -6.59
C ARG A 138 -11.11 21.60 -5.24
N SER A 139 -11.98 20.67 -4.82
CA SER A 139 -12.73 20.81 -3.57
C SER A 139 -11.99 20.22 -2.37
N ASP A 140 -11.27 19.13 -2.56
CA ASP A 140 -10.80 18.32 -1.43
C ASP A 140 -9.32 18.56 -1.12
N LEU A 141 -8.48 18.96 -2.10
CA LEU A 141 -7.06 19.25 -1.82
C LEU A 141 -6.85 20.36 -0.80
N PRO A 142 -7.61 21.48 -0.79
CA PRO A 142 -7.45 22.51 0.24
C PRO A 142 -7.56 21.92 1.66
N SER A 143 -8.53 21.02 1.89
CA SER A 143 -8.69 20.35 3.19
C SER A 143 -7.51 19.44 3.56
N VAL A 144 -6.86 18.81 2.56
CA VAL A 144 -5.67 17.99 2.80
C VAL A 144 -4.46 18.85 3.16
N VAL A 145 -4.34 20.04 2.55
CA VAL A 145 -3.30 21.02 2.90
C VAL A 145 -3.52 21.55 4.31
N GLU A 146 -4.75 21.87 4.70
CA GLU A 146 -5.08 22.27 6.08
C GLU A 146 -4.67 21.21 7.10
N LYS A 147 -4.96 19.93 6.82
CA LYS A 147 -4.50 18.81 7.68
C LYS A 147 -2.98 18.71 7.79
N TYR A 148 -2.26 19.03 6.72
CA TYR A 148 -0.81 19.11 6.76
C TYR A 148 -0.34 20.28 7.64
N MET A 149 -0.93 21.47 7.48
CA MET A 149 -0.61 22.65 8.30
C MET A 149 -0.94 22.43 9.79
N ASN A 150 -1.98 21.63 10.08
CA ASN A 150 -2.36 21.23 11.44
C ASN A 150 -1.50 20.09 12.01
N ASN A 151 -0.44 19.66 11.31
CA ASN A 151 0.45 18.55 11.69
C ASN A 151 -0.25 17.19 11.83
N GLU A 152 -1.43 17.00 11.22
CA GLU A 152 -2.12 15.70 11.20
C GLU A 152 -1.47 14.74 10.18
N LEU A 153 -0.75 15.28 9.20
CA LEU A 153 -0.03 14.57 8.16
C LEU A 153 1.47 14.89 8.23
N GLU A 154 2.32 13.92 8.55
CA GLU A 154 3.79 14.12 8.43
C GLU A 154 4.22 13.84 7.00
N LEU A 155 4.35 14.89 6.17
CA LEU A 155 4.85 14.77 4.79
C LEU A 155 6.38 14.77 4.70
N GLU A 156 7.06 15.38 5.66
CA GLU A 156 8.52 15.54 5.68
C GLU A 156 9.26 14.20 5.57
N LYS A 157 8.75 13.16 6.23
CA LYS A 157 9.33 11.80 6.21
C LYS A 157 9.31 11.14 4.83
N PHE A 158 8.51 11.65 3.90
CA PHE A 158 8.46 11.14 2.53
C PHE A 158 9.50 11.80 1.63
N ILE A 159 10.02 12.97 2.00
CA ILE A 159 11.07 13.70 1.28
C ILE A 159 12.40 13.11 1.72
N THR A 160 13.11 12.43 0.80
CA THR A 160 14.40 11.80 1.12
C THR A 160 15.58 12.52 0.49
N HIS A 161 15.37 13.18 -0.64
CA HIS A 161 16.42 13.90 -1.35
C HIS A 161 15.91 15.25 -1.82
N GLU A 162 16.81 16.22 -1.91
CA GLU A 162 16.57 17.49 -2.59
C GLU A 162 17.75 17.75 -3.52
N VAL A 163 17.46 18.14 -4.76
CA VAL A 163 18.48 18.47 -5.76
C VAL A 163 18.15 19.80 -6.42
N PRO A 164 19.15 20.59 -6.84
CA PRO A 164 18.91 21.72 -7.73
C PRO A 164 18.52 21.21 -9.12
N PHE A 165 17.83 22.05 -9.89
CA PHE A 165 17.40 21.72 -11.25
C PHE A 165 18.58 21.33 -12.17
N SER A 166 19.76 21.93 -11.96
CA SER A 166 20.99 21.59 -12.68
C SER A 166 21.40 20.11 -12.56
N GLU A 167 21.00 19.45 -11.47
CA GLU A 167 21.33 18.05 -11.18
C GLU A 167 20.15 17.10 -11.35
N ILE A 168 19.15 17.46 -12.17
CA ILE A 168 17.94 16.66 -12.39
C ILE A 168 18.22 15.18 -12.77
N ASN A 169 19.29 14.92 -13.51
CA ASN A 169 19.68 13.55 -13.88
C ASN A 169 20.01 12.68 -12.65
N LYS A 170 20.63 13.26 -11.61
CA LYS A 170 20.89 12.54 -10.35
C LYS A 170 19.58 12.13 -9.66
N ALA A 171 18.52 12.95 -9.76
CA ALA A 171 17.21 12.57 -9.23
C ALA A 171 16.61 11.36 -9.94
N PHE A 172 16.80 11.23 -11.26
CA PHE A 172 16.41 10.04 -12.00
C PHE A 172 17.23 8.80 -11.58
N ASP A 173 18.53 8.96 -11.35
CA ASP A 173 19.38 7.86 -10.85
C ASP A 173 18.91 7.36 -9.49
N TYR A 174 18.60 8.26 -8.54
CA TYR A 174 18.05 7.88 -7.24
C TYR A 174 16.70 7.16 -7.35
N MET A 175 15.88 7.54 -8.33
CA MET A 175 14.60 6.87 -8.60
C MET A 175 14.82 5.44 -9.11
N LEU A 176 15.73 5.25 -10.08
CA LEU A 176 16.02 3.94 -10.67
C LEU A 176 16.67 2.98 -9.66
N ARG A 177 17.52 3.49 -8.77
CA ARG A 177 18.15 2.70 -7.70
C ARG A 177 17.21 2.36 -6.54
N GLY A 178 16.03 2.99 -6.49
CA GLY A 178 15.09 2.82 -5.37
C GLY A 178 15.55 3.47 -4.05
N GLU A 179 16.55 4.36 -4.12
CA GLU A 179 17.10 5.08 -2.97
C GLU A 179 16.23 6.30 -2.58
N SER A 180 15.42 6.80 -3.52
CA SER A 180 14.52 7.94 -3.28
C SER A 180 13.04 7.55 -3.16
N LEU A 181 12.36 8.08 -2.14
CA LEU A 181 10.90 8.05 -2.04
C LEU A 181 10.28 9.27 -2.72
N ARG A 182 10.77 10.46 -2.37
CA ARG A 182 10.51 11.73 -3.02
C ARG A 182 11.80 12.53 -3.10
N CYS A 183 12.07 13.01 -4.30
CA CYS A 183 13.09 14.00 -4.57
C CYS A 183 12.40 15.34 -4.86
N ILE A 184 12.74 16.39 -4.12
CA ILE A 184 12.32 17.76 -4.46
C ILE A 184 13.37 18.35 -5.40
N ILE A 185 12.89 18.90 -6.51
CA ILE A 185 13.74 19.66 -7.44
C ILE A 185 13.54 21.13 -7.14
N ARG A 186 14.60 21.80 -6.69
CA ARG A 186 14.59 23.25 -6.44
C ARG A 186 14.88 23.97 -7.75
N MET A 187 14.03 24.94 -8.09
CA MET A 187 14.13 25.72 -9.32
C MET A 187 15.13 26.88 -9.21
N GLU A 188 15.44 27.30 -7.99
CA GLU A 188 16.44 28.31 -7.66
C GLU A 188 17.72 27.60 -7.15
N GLU A 189 18.89 28.18 -7.43
CA GLU A 189 20.20 27.66 -6.98
C GLU A 189 20.35 27.61 -5.47
#